data_AF-A0A434V9M5-F1
#
_entry.id   AF-A0A434V9M5-F1
#
_cell.length_a   1.000
_cell.length_b   1.000
_cell.length_c   1.000
_cell.angle_alpha   90.00
_cell.angle_beta   90.00
_cell.angle_gamma   90.00
#
_symmetry.space_group_name_H-M   'P 1'
#
loop_
_entity.id
_entity.type
_entity.pdbx_description
1 polymer ?
#
loop_
_entity_poly.entity_id
_entity_poly.type
_entity_poly.pdbx_seq_one_letter_code
_entity_poly.pdbx_strand_id
1 'polypeptide(L)' 'MFQRLFGRERHANRAITEALYAQIVAAARQTVFYSDWNVPDTPLGRFEMLSLHMFLFQH' A
#
# COMPACT_ATOMS: atom_id res chain seq x y z
N MET A 1 11.96 1.04 -32.76
CA MET A 1 12.17 -0.27 -32.11
C MET A 1 12.30 -0.14 -30.58
N PHE A 2 13.10 0.80 -30.06
CA PHE A 2 13.25 1.05 -28.62
C PHE A 2 11.97 1.44 -27.85
N GLN A 3 11.05 2.23 -28.42
CA GLN A 3 9.79 2.62 -27.75
C GLN A 3 8.87 1.44 -27.38
N ARG A 4 8.90 0.33 -28.12
CA ARG A 4 8.09 -0.86 -27.80
C ARG A 4 8.64 -1.65 -26.61
N LEU A 5 9.95 -1.55 -26.34
CA LEU A 5 10.58 -2.17 -25.17
C LEU A 5 10.25 -1.37 -23.90
N PHE A 6 10.44 -0.05 -23.93
CA PHE A 6 10.19 0.84 -22.79
C PHE A 6 8.69 0.96 -22.40
N GLY A 7 7.78 0.84 -23.36
CA GLY A 7 6.34 0.85 -23.09
C GLY A 7 5.86 -0.38 -22.32
N ARG A 8 6.38 -1.57 -22.64
CA ARG A 8 6.00 -2.84 -22.01
C ARG A 8 6.48 -2.91 -20.55
N GLU A 9 7.69 -2.45 -20.27
CA GLU A 9 8.22 -2.34 -18.90
C GLU A 9 7.41 -1.38 -18.04
N ARG A 10 6.99 -0.23 -18.59
CA ARG A 10 6.18 0.74 -17.86
C ARG A 10 4.83 0.18 -17.41
N HIS A 11 4.17 -0.63 -18.26
CA HIS A 11 2.92 -1.30 -17.91
C HIS A 11 3.11 -2.39 -16.85
N ALA A 12 4.18 -3.17 -16.94
CA ALA A 12 4.51 -4.18 -15.94
C ALA A 12 4.80 -3.56 -14.57
N ASN A 13 5.62 -2.50 -14.52
CA ASN A 13 5.93 -1.79 -13.29
C ASN A 13 4.67 -1.22 -12.63
N ARG A 14 3.75 -0.65 -13.41
CA ARG A 14 2.48 -0.15 -12.89
C ARG A 14 1.66 -1.25 -12.21
N ALA A 15 1.51 -2.41 -12.85
CA ALA A 15 0.78 -3.53 -12.28
C ALA A 15 1.41 -4.03 -10.97
N ILE A 16 2.75 -4.07 -10.92
CA ILE A 16 3.50 -4.44 -9.71
C ILE A 16 3.27 -3.43 -8.59
N THR A 17 3.42 -2.12 -8.87
CA THR A 17 3.20 -1.06 -7.88
C THR A 17 1.77 -1.05 -7.35
N GLU A 18 0.77 -1.20 -8.21
CA GLU A 18 -0.64 -1.28 -7.81
C GLU A 18 -0.89 -2.50 -6.91
N ALA A 19 -0.33 -3.66 -7.25
CA ALA A 19 -0.46 -4.88 -6.44
C ALA A 19 0.22 -4.77 -5.07
N LEU A 20 1.41 -4.15 -5.00
CA LEU A 20 2.11 -3.90 -3.74
C LEU A 20 1.33 -2.94 -2.87
N TYR A 21 0.86 -1.83 -3.44
CA TYR A 21 0.07 -0.84 -2.71
C TYR A 21 -1.24 -1.45 -2.17
N ALA A 22 -1.93 -2.28 -2.96
CA ALA A 22 -3.13 -2.98 -2.53
C ALA A 22 -2.86 -3.89 -1.31
N GLN A 23 -1.73 -4.60 -1.30
CA GLN A 23 -1.33 -5.45 -0.17
C GLN A 23 -1.01 -4.62 1.09
N ILE A 24 -0.30 -3.51 0.94
CA ILE A 24 0.00 -2.58 2.05
C ILE A 24 -1.30 -2.03 2.66
N VAL A 25 -2.24 -1.59 1.82
CA VAL A 25 -3.55 -1.09 2.26
C VAL A 25 -4.37 -2.19 2.94
N ALA A 26 -4.34 -3.42 2.41
CA ALA A 26 -5.03 -4.55 3.02
C ALA A 26 -4.46 -4.87 4.42
N ALA A 27 -3.14 -4.83 4.59
CA ALA A 27 -2.49 -5.02 5.88
C ALA A 27 -2.90 -3.91 6.87
N ALA A 28 -2.83 -2.63 6.47
CA ALA A 28 -3.22 -1.50 7.32
C ALA A 28 -4.70 -1.48 7.75
N ARG A 29 -5.56 -2.25 7.06
CA ARG A 29 -7.01 -2.32 7.31
C ARG A 29 -7.45 -3.54 8.14
N GLN A 30 -6.52 -4.31 8.69
CA GLN A 30 -6.88 -5.43 9.56
C GLN A 30 -7.71 -4.93 10.76
N THR A 31 -8.85 -5.57 11.00
CA THR A 31 -9.84 -5.14 12.00
C THR A 31 -9.27 -5.09 13.41
N VAL A 32 -8.34 -5.98 13.75
CA VAL A 32 -7.68 -6.09 15.06
C VAL A 32 -7.08 -4.76 15.53
N PHE A 33 -6.55 -3.94 14.62
CA PHE A 33 -5.97 -2.65 14.96
C PHE A 33 -7.01 -1.69 15.53
N TYR A 34 -8.22 -1.70 14.96
CA TYR A 34 -9.30 -0.79 15.32
C TYR A 34 -10.17 -1.35 16.45
N SER A 35 -10.36 -2.67 16.51
CA SER A 35 -11.20 -3.32 17.54
C SER A 35 -10.45 -3.61 18.83
N ASP A 36 -9.30 -4.27 18.74
CA ASP A 36 -8.64 -4.85 19.91
C ASP A 36 -7.55 -3.89 20.41
N TRP A 37 -6.87 -3.19 19.49
CA TRP A 37 -5.78 -2.27 19.82
C TRP A 37 -6.24 -0.81 19.92
N ASN A 38 -7.53 -0.55 19.72
CA ASN A 38 -8.16 0.77 19.91
C ASN A 38 -7.54 1.89 19.06
N VAL A 39 -7.02 1.58 17.87
CA VAL A 39 -6.66 2.63 16.89
C VAL A 39 -7.94 3.37 16.50
N PRO A 40 -8.00 4.72 16.60
CA PRO A 40 -9.20 5.46 16.27
C PRO A 40 -9.62 5.25 14.81
N ASP A 41 -10.86 4.79 14.57
CA ASP A 41 -11.41 4.65 13.22
C ASP A 41 -11.84 6.02 12.63
N THR A 42 -10.85 6.88 12.47
CA THR A 42 -10.97 8.25 11.95
C THR A 42 -10.08 8.40 10.71
N PRO A 43 -10.27 9.44 9.88
CA PRO A 43 -9.37 9.69 8.76
C PRO A 43 -7.90 9.76 9.15
N LEU A 44 -7.59 10.38 10.30
CA LEU A 44 -6.22 10.47 10.82
C LEU A 44 -5.70 9.09 11.27
N GLY A 45 -6.48 8.33 12.04
CA GLY A 45 -6.03 7.00 12.51
C GLY A 45 -5.80 6.01 11.37
N ARG A 46 -6.65 6.02 10.34
CA ARG A 46 -6.42 5.23 9.11
C ARG A 46 -5.16 5.67 8.36
N PHE A 47 -4.88 6.98 8.33
CA PHE A 47 -3.66 7.52 7.74
C PHE A 47 -2.41 7.08 8.51
N GLU A 48 -2.45 7.09 9.84
CA GLU A 48 -1.35 6.62 10.70
C GLU A 48 -1.06 5.13 10.46
N MET A 49 -2.09 4.28 10.40
CA MET A 49 -1.92 2.85 10.09
C MET A 49 -1.32 2.62 8.71
N LEU A 50 -1.79 3.35 7.69
CA LEU A 50 -1.20 3.26 6.36
C LEU A 50 0.27 3.70 6.35
N SER A 51 0.57 4.80 7.04
CA SER A 51 1.93 5.35 7.12
C SER A 51 2.90 4.40 7.80
N LEU A 52 2.48 3.74 8.89
CA LEU A 52 3.28 2.71 9.57
C LEU A 52 3.63 1.55 8.63
N HIS A 53 2.63 1.00 7.93
CA HIS A 53 2.84 -0.12 7.00
C HIS A 53 3.70 0.28 5.80
N MET A 54 3.54 1.51 5.29
CA MET A 54 4.38 2.04 4.23
C MET A 54 5.83 2.23 4.68
N PHE A 55 6.05 2.72 5.91
CA PHE A 55 7.38 2.82 6.51
C PHE A 55 8.06 1.45 6.61
N LEU A 56 7.35 0.44 7.13
CA LEU A 56 7.86 -0.93 7.24
C LEU A 56 8.18 -1.57 5.88
N PHE A 57 7.44 -1.22 4.83
CA PHE A 57 7.71 -1.71 3.48
C PHE A 57 8.95 -1.04 2.85
N GLN A 58 9.20 0.23 3.17
CA GLN A 58 10.26 1.03 2.56
C GLN A 58 11.63 0.89 3.26
N HIS A 59 11.63 0.40 4.50
CA HIS A 59 12.81 0.18 5.34
C HIS A 59 13.38 -1.22 5.14
#